data_AF-A0A4Q1T893-F1
#
_entry.id   AF-A0A4Q1T893-F1
#
_cell.length_a   1.000
_cell.length_b   1.000
_cell.length_c   1.000
_cell.angle_alpha   90.00
_cell.angle_beta   90.00
_cell.angle_gamma   90.00
#
_symmetry.space_group_name_H-M   'P 1'
#
loop_
_entity.id
_entity.type
_entity.pdbx_description
1 polymer ?
#
loop_
_entity_poly.entity_id
_entity_poly.type
_entity_poly.pdbx_seq_one_letter_code
_entity_poly.pdbx_strand_id
1 'polypeptide(L)'
;MWLAFSAKEFVFWMVLFAFGGLGACFGPALLLTLYWKGVSKAGVLFGMITGLVTVILVKKQPEWTFTFLPDVKALMGKILFGITYEAVPGFLVALLVTVVVSLFTEKPKNAEELLNSIK
;
A
#
# COMPACT_ATOMS: atom_id res chain seq x y z
N MET A 1 -21.36 4.30 -31.54
CA MET A 1 -19.88 4.26 -31.57
C MET A 1 -19.25 4.99 -30.38
N TRP A 2 -19.70 6.21 -30.03
CA TRP A 2 -19.13 7.00 -28.91
C TRP A 2 -19.22 6.36 -27.51
N LEU A 3 -20.37 5.78 -27.13
CA LEU A 3 -20.52 5.08 -25.84
C LEU A 3 -19.54 3.91 -25.66
N ALA A 4 -19.18 3.21 -26.75
CA ALA A 4 -18.28 2.07 -26.68
C ALA A 4 -16.84 2.47 -26.32
N PHE A 5 -16.37 3.64 -26.79
CA PHE A 5 -15.08 4.18 -26.39
C PHE A 5 -15.08 4.66 -24.93
N SER A 6 -16.14 5.36 -24.51
CA SER A 6 -16.26 5.84 -23.13
C SER A 6 -16.28 4.68 -22.11
N ALA A 7 -16.98 3.59 -22.42
CA ALA A 7 -16.98 2.39 -21.57
C ALA A 7 -15.60 1.73 -21.48
N LYS A 8 -14.85 1.67 -22.59
CA LYS A 8 -13.49 1.10 -22.61
C LYS A 8 -12.52 1.89 -21.74
N GLU A 9 -12.57 3.23 -21.80
CA GLU A 9 -11.72 4.09 -20.98
C GLU A 9 -12.02 3.94 -19.49
N PHE A 10 -13.30 3.88 -19.11
CA PHE A 10 -13.70 3.69 -17.72
C PHE A 10 -13.17 2.37 -17.14
N VAL A 11 -13.33 1.27 -17.87
CA VAL A 11 -12.84 -0.05 -17.45
C VAL A 11 -11.31 -0.03 -17.33
N PHE A 12 -10.62 0.57 -18.30
CA PHE A 12 -9.16 0.69 -18.26
C PHE A 12 -8.68 1.40 -16.99
N TRP A 13 -9.27 2.54 -16.64
CA TRP A 13 -8.90 3.30 -15.44
C TRP A 13 -9.23 2.57 -14.14
N MET A 14 -10.36 1.86 -14.07
CA MET A 14 -10.70 1.05 -12.89
C MET A 14 -9.71 -0.11 -12.69
N VAL A 15 -9.33 -0.80 -13.76
CA VAL A 15 -8.35 -1.89 -13.68
C VAL A 15 -6.98 -1.34 -13.29
N LEU A 16 -6.53 -0.22 -13.88
CA LEU A 16 -5.27 0.42 -13.51
C LEU A 16 -5.24 0.81 -12.03
N PHE A 17 -6.35 1.37 -11.53
CA PHE A 17 -6.47 1.73 -10.12
C PHE A 17 -6.42 0.50 -9.21
N ALA A 18 -7.15 -0.57 -9.54
CA ALA A 18 -7.14 -1.81 -8.78
C ALA A 18 -5.73 -2.45 -8.76
N PHE A 19 -5.07 -2.56 -9.92
CA PHE A 19 -3.71 -3.10 -10.01
C PHE A 19 -2.68 -2.22 -9.28
N GLY A 20 -2.81 -0.89 -9.36
CA GLY A 20 -1.97 0.04 -8.60
C GLY A 20 -2.12 -0.15 -7.09
N GLY A 21 -3.37 -0.29 -6.61
CA GLY A 21 -3.66 -0.54 -5.20
C GLY A 21 -3.17 -1.90 -4.71
N LEU A 22 -3.32 -2.95 -5.52
CA LEU A 22 -2.77 -4.28 -5.23
C LEU A 22 -1.24 -4.24 -5.14
N GLY A 23 -0.57 -3.58 -6.10
CA GLY A 23 0.88 -3.42 -6.08
C GLY A 23 1.37 -2.67 -4.84
N ALA A 24 0.66 -1.62 -4.41
CA ALA A 24 0.97 -0.86 -3.21
C ALA A 24 0.80 -1.67 -1.91
N CYS A 25 -0.20 -2.55 -1.85
CA CYS A 25 -0.50 -3.39 -0.68
C CYS A 25 0.44 -4.60 -0.59
N PHE A 26 0.59 -5.34 -1.68
CA PHE A 26 1.36 -6.59 -1.72
C PHE A 26 2.85 -6.36 -1.91
N GLY A 27 3.26 -5.30 -2.62
CA GLY A 27 4.67 -5.02 -2.94
C GLY A 27 5.57 -4.96 -1.70
N PRO A 28 5.24 -4.15 -0.67
CA PRO A 28 6.05 -4.04 0.54
C PRO A 28 6.15 -5.35 1.31
N ALA A 29 5.03 -6.07 1.42
CA ALA A 29 5.00 -7.37 2.09
C ALA A 29 5.91 -8.38 1.39
N LEU A 30 5.77 -8.53 0.07
CA LEU A 30 6.63 -9.41 -0.74
C LEU A 30 8.11 -9.04 -0.61
N LEU A 31 8.46 -7.77 -0.79
CA LEU A 31 9.84 -7.30 -0.67
C LEU A 31 10.42 -7.58 0.72
N LEU A 32 9.70 -7.23 1.78
CA LEU A 32 10.19 -7.47 3.13
C LEU A 32 10.33 -8.96 3.43
N THR A 33 9.39 -9.80 2.99
CA THR A 33 9.48 -11.25 3.22
C THR A 33 10.64 -11.93 2.49
N LEU A 34 11.12 -11.37 1.37
CA LEU A 34 12.25 -11.91 0.60
C LEU A 34 13.62 -11.43 1.10
N TYR A 35 13.69 -10.25 1.70
CA TYR A 35 14.96 -9.63 2.11
C TYR A 35 15.18 -9.60 3.62
N TRP A 36 14.13 -9.70 4.44
CA TRP A 36 14.21 -9.47 5.87
C TRP A 36 13.62 -10.61 6.71
N LYS A 37 14.46 -11.18 7.59
CA LYS A 37 14.10 -12.29 8.49
C LYS A 37 13.16 -11.88 9.63
N GLY A 38 13.05 -10.58 9.90
CA GLY A 38 12.30 -10.03 11.03
C GLY A 38 10.81 -9.79 10.76
N VAL A 39 10.29 -10.18 9.60
CA VAL A 39 8.90 -9.89 9.22
C VAL A 39 7.93 -10.78 10.00
N SER A 40 6.98 -10.17 10.69
CA SER A 40 5.93 -10.87 11.43
C SER A 40 4.66 -11.03 10.58
N LYS A 41 3.87 -12.07 10.86
CA LYS A 41 2.57 -12.28 10.19
C LYS A 41 1.60 -11.12 10.46
N ALA A 42 1.57 -10.63 11.70
CA ALA A 42 0.73 -9.50 12.06
C ALA A 42 1.18 -8.23 11.34
N GLY A 43 2.50 -7.96 11.28
CA GLY A 43 3.04 -6.80 10.58
C GLY A 43 2.67 -6.78 9.10
N VAL A 44 2.76 -7.93 8.42
CA VAL A 44 2.30 -8.03 7.02
C VAL A 44 0.81 -7.74 6.91
N LEU A 45 -0.03 -8.31 7.77
CA LEU A 45 -1.48 -8.09 7.73
C LEU A 45 -1.84 -6.61 7.96
N PHE A 46 -1.28 -5.99 9.00
CA PHE A 46 -1.52 -4.57 9.30
C PHE A 46 -0.95 -3.67 8.21
N GLY A 47 0.21 -4.00 7.63
CA GLY A 47 0.79 -3.30 6.50
C GLY A 47 -0.10 -3.34 5.26
N MET A 48 -0.62 -4.51 4.90
CA MET A 48 -1.53 -4.69 3.78
C MET A 48 -2.82 -3.88 3.95
N ILE A 49 -3.43 -3.94 5.14
CA ILE A 49 -4.67 -3.20 5.44
C ILE A 49 -4.42 -1.70 5.37
N THR A 50 -3.37 -1.21 6.03
CA THR A 50 -3.05 0.23 6.07
C THR A 50 -2.64 0.76 4.69
N GLY A 51 -1.93 -0.02 3.88
CA GLY A 51 -1.62 0.29 2.49
C GLY A 51 -2.87 0.47 1.64
N LEU A 52 -3.78 -0.51 1.67
CA LEU A 52 -5.04 -0.48 0.93
C LEU A 52 -5.88 0.75 1.33
N VAL A 53 -6.03 0.99 2.63
CA VAL A 53 -6.77 2.14 3.16
C VAL A 53 -6.13 3.46 2.70
N THR A 54 -4.81 3.55 2.73
CA THR A 54 -4.08 4.75 2.29
C THR A 54 -4.32 5.04 0.81
N VAL A 55 -4.27 4.04 -0.07
CA VAL A 55 -4.55 4.21 -1.52
C VAL A 55 -5.97 4.77 -1.74
N ILE A 56 -6.95 4.21 -1.04
CA ILE A 56 -8.36 4.65 -1.15
C ILE A 56 -8.52 6.08 -0.65
N LEU A 57 -7.91 6.42 0.50
CA LEU A 57 -7.97 7.76 1.08
C LEU A 57 -7.29 8.80 0.19
N VAL A 58 -6.13 8.49 -0.40
CA VAL A 58 -5.44 9.41 -1.32
C VAL A 58 -6.25 9.61 -2.61
N LYS A 59 -6.95 8.58 -3.09
CA LYS A 59 -7.78 8.67 -4.31
C LYS A 59 -9.01 9.53 -4.13
N LYS A 60 -9.77 9.24 -3.10
CA LYS A 60 -11.10 9.82 -2.88
C LYS A 60 -11.37 9.89 -1.39
N GLN A 61 -10.68 10.81 -0.72
CA GLN A 61 -10.96 11.14 0.67
C GLN A 61 -12.40 11.65 0.79
N PRO A 62 -13.22 11.06 1.69
CA PRO A 62 -14.56 11.56 1.92
C PRO A 62 -14.55 12.98 2.50
N GLU A 63 -15.45 13.83 2.03
CA GLU A 63 -15.52 15.25 2.44
C GLU A 63 -15.76 15.43 3.96
N TRP A 64 -16.50 14.51 4.58
CA TRP A 64 -16.72 14.52 6.03
C TRP A 64 -15.43 14.30 6.85
N THR A 65 -14.42 13.65 6.26
CA THR A 65 -13.15 13.37 6.90
C THR A 65 -12.26 14.61 7.04
N PHE A 66 -12.48 15.67 6.23
CA PHE A 66 -11.67 16.89 6.27
C PHE A 66 -11.80 17.69 7.56
N THR A 67 -12.89 17.47 8.31
CA THR A 67 -13.14 18.11 9.60
C THR A 67 -12.14 17.66 10.67
N PHE A 68 -11.66 16.42 10.60
CA PHE A 68 -10.78 15.82 11.62
C PHE A 68 -9.44 15.30 11.06
N LEU A 69 -9.34 15.13 9.74
CA LEU A 69 -8.12 14.68 9.06
C LEU A 69 -7.77 15.68 7.95
N PRO A 70 -6.54 16.22 7.91
CA PRO A 70 -6.12 17.08 6.80
C PRO A 70 -6.20 16.32 5.47
N ASP A 71 -6.22 17.06 4.36
CA ASP A 71 -6.22 16.49 3.01
C ASP A 71 -5.01 15.55 2.85
N VAL A 72 -5.29 14.25 2.82
CA VAL A 72 -4.29 13.18 2.76
C VAL A 72 -3.53 13.27 1.44
N LYS A 73 -4.21 13.64 0.35
CA LYS A 73 -3.58 13.81 -0.95
C LYS A 73 -2.66 15.02 -0.95
N ALA A 74 -3.08 16.14 -0.37
CA ALA A 74 -2.23 17.33 -0.25
C ALA A 74 -1.02 17.10 0.69
N LEU A 75 -1.23 16.40 1.80
CA LEU A 75 -0.18 16.04 2.75
C LEU A 75 0.86 15.13 2.09
N MET A 76 0.41 14.05 1.44
CA MET A 76 1.28 13.11 0.74
C MET A 76 1.97 13.79 -0.46
N GLY A 77 1.27 14.67 -1.17
CA GLY A 77 1.86 15.47 -2.26
C GLY A 77 2.97 16.40 -1.77
N LYS A 78 2.82 17.03 -0.59
CA LYS A 78 3.91 17.84 0.01
C LYS A 78 5.11 16.99 0.43
N ILE A 79 4.87 15.81 1.02
CA ILE A 79 5.91 14.90 1.48
C ILE A 79 6.65 14.25 0.30
N LEU A 80 5.95 13.97 -0.80
CA LEU A 80 6.47 13.27 -1.98
C LEU A 80 6.78 14.21 -3.16
N PHE A 81 7.09 15.49 -2.91
CA PHE A 81 7.52 16.46 -3.93
C PHE A 81 6.56 16.61 -5.14
N GLY A 82 5.25 16.54 -4.91
CA GLY A 82 4.22 16.66 -5.94
C GLY A 82 3.76 15.33 -6.55
N ILE A 83 4.29 14.20 -6.11
CA ILE A 83 3.80 12.88 -6.54
C ILE A 83 2.45 12.61 -5.88
N THR A 84 1.37 12.72 -6.66
CA THR A 84 -0.01 12.45 -6.22
C THR A 84 -0.53 11.08 -6.65
N TYR A 85 0.33 10.24 -7.23
CA TYR A 85 -0.08 8.90 -7.66
C TYR A 85 -0.40 8.04 -6.43
N GLU A 86 -1.61 7.51 -6.35
CA GLU A 86 -2.18 6.99 -5.10
C GLU A 86 -1.47 5.73 -4.58
N ALA A 87 -0.84 4.96 -5.48
CA ALA A 87 -0.13 3.73 -5.12
C ALA A 87 1.19 3.99 -4.37
N VAL A 88 1.91 5.08 -4.67
CA VAL A 88 3.21 5.40 -4.03
C VAL A 88 3.08 5.66 -2.52
N PRO A 89 2.21 6.57 -2.04
CA PRO A 89 2.03 6.78 -0.62
C PRO A 89 1.47 5.53 0.07
N GLY A 90 0.57 4.79 -0.60
CA GLY A 90 0.06 3.52 -0.08
C GLY A 90 1.17 2.49 0.16
N PHE A 91 2.09 2.36 -0.80
CA PHE A 91 3.25 1.48 -0.70
C PHE A 91 4.16 1.86 0.48
N LEU A 92 4.45 3.15 0.63
CA LEU A 92 5.32 3.64 1.71
C LEU A 92 4.69 3.45 3.09
N VAL A 93 3.40 3.75 3.24
CA VAL A 93 2.70 3.55 4.51
C VAL A 93 2.63 2.06 4.86
N ALA A 94 2.29 1.19 3.90
CA ALA A 94 2.29 -0.25 4.11
C ALA A 94 3.67 -0.77 4.52
N LEU A 95 4.74 -0.30 3.88
CA LEU A 95 6.11 -0.65 4.23
C LEU A 95 6.43 -0.23 5.67
N LEU A 96 6.18 1.03 6.02
CA LEU A 96 6.46 1.56 7.35
C LEU A 96 5.68 0.81 8.44
N VAL A 97 4.38 0.60 8.24
CA VAL A 97 3.54 -0.13 9.20
C VAL A 97 4.01 -1.58 9.33
N THR A 98 4.33 -2.24 8.21
CA THR A 98 4.86 -3.62 8.25
C THR A 98 6.15 -3.69 9.07
N VAL A 99 7.07 -2.74 8.86
CA VAL A 99 8.34 -2.67 9.60
C VAL A 99 8.08 -2.41 11.08
N VAL A 100 7.34 -1.36 11.41
CA VAL A 100 7.06 -0.95 12.80
C VAL A 100 6.37 -2.08 13.56
N VAL A 101 5.28 -2.63 13.04
CA VAL A 101 4.53 -3.70 13.71
C VAL A 101 5.36 -4.98 13.82
N SER A 102 6.19 -5.30 12.81
CA SER A 102 7.08 -6.47 12.88
C SER A 102 8.21 -6.32 13.88
N LEU A 103 8.64 -5.11 14.19
CA LEU A 103 9.60 -4.88 15.28
C LEU A 103 8.96 -5.10 16.66
N PHE A 104 7.68 -4.82 16.81
CA PHE A 104 6.94 -4.98 18.07
C PHE A 104 6.27 -6.35 18.24
N THR A 105 6.22 -7.18 17.19
CA THR A 105 5.54 -8.48 17.23
C THR A 105 6.54 -9.64 17.20
N GLU A 106 6.13 -10.81 17.70
CA GLU A 106 6.93 -12.03 17.63
C GLU A 106 7.37 -12.38 16.21
N LYS A 107 8.66 -12.69 16.09
CA LYS A 107 9.29 -13.12 14.84
C LYS A 107 8.93 -14.58 14.51
N PRO A 108 8.82 -14.95 13.22
CA PRO A 108 8.53 -16.33 12.85
C PRO A 108 9.73 -17.23 13.16
N LYS A 109 9.49 -18.37 13.81
CA LYS A 109 10.54 -19.34 14.22
C LYS A 109 11.36 -19.90 13.04
N ASN A 110 10.75 -20.00 11.85
CA ASN A 110 11.37 -20.60 10.66
C ASN A 110 11.78 -19.57 9.58
N ALA A 111 11.69 -18.26 9.87
CA ALA A 111 11.98 -17.25 8.86
C ALA A 111 13.44 -17.30 8.38
N GLU A 112 14.38 -17.61 9.28
CA GLU A 112 15.80 -17.62 8.92
C GLU A 112 16.17 -18.79 8.01
N GLU A 113 15.59 -19.96 8.28
CA GLU A 113 15.80 -21.18 7.49
C GLU A 113 15.22 -21.04 6.08
N LEU A 114 13.98 -20.54 5.98
CA LEU A 114 13.32 -20.31 4.69
C LEU A 114 14.10 -19.29 3.83
N LEU A 115 14.57 -18.20 4.42
CA LEU A 115 15.33 -17.19 3.68
C LEU A 115 16.71 -17.67 3.23
N ASN A 116 17.32 -18.58 3.99
CA ASN A 116 18.58 -19.19 3.58
C ASN A 116 18.36 -20.24 2.47
N SER A 117 17.20 -20.90 2.39
CA SER A 117 16.90 -21.88 1.33
C SER A 117 16.64 -21.27 -0.06
N ILE A 118 16.32 -19.98 -0.12
CA ILE A 118 16.01 -19.26 -1.37
C ILE A 118 17.25 -18.55 -1.94
N LYS A 119 18.33 -18.43 -1.16
CA LYS A 119 19.61 -17.81 -1.56
C LYS A 119 20.58 -18.85 -2.10
#